data_AF-A0A956CVT8-F1
#
_entry.id   AF-A0A956CVT8-F1
#
_cell.length_a   1.000
_cell.length_b   1.000
_cell.length_c   1.000
_cell.angle_alpha   90.00
_cell.angle_beta   90.00
_cell.angle_gamma   90.00
#
_symmetry.space_group_name_H-M   'P 1'
#
loop_
_entity.id
_entity.type
_entity.pdbx_description
1 polymer ?
#
loop_
_entity_poly.entity_id
_entity_poly.type
_entity_poly.pdbx_seq_one_letter_code
_entity_poly.pdbx_strand_id
1 'polypeptide(L)'
;MLKMGDRGPKVRLLQEKLVKLGYEPIKVDGVFGPITRWAVLNLQAMFGYTVDGIVGRGTSRLVDTQVSYGWCVKNENAQLWALKAQGLLSSSETQRHWG
;
A
#
# COMPACT_ATOMS: atom_id res chain seq x y z
N MET A 1 -10.61 -2.71 -14.32
CA MET A 1 -10.62 -3.58 -13.13
C MET A 1 -9.50 -4.57 -13.30
N LEU A 2 -8.73 -4.85 -12.24
CA LEU A 2 -7.71 -5.91 -12.22
C LEU A 2 -7.95 -6.83 -11.03
N LYS A 3 -7.70 -8.12 -11.18
CA LYS A 3 -7.83 -9.15 -10.15
C LYS A 3 -6.83 -10.29 -10.36
N MET A 4 -6.78 -11.20 -9.39
CA MET A 4 -5.96 -12.41 -9.45
C MET A 4 -6.10 -13.13 -10.80
N GLY A 5 -4.95 -13.46 -11.41
CA GLY A 5 -4.88 -14.15 -12.69
C GLY A 5 -4.83 -13.23 -13.92
N ASP A 6 -5.20 -11.95 -13.77
CA ASP A 6 -5.11 -10.97 -14.87
C ASP A 6 -3.66 -10.74 -15.30
N ARG A 7 -3.47 -10.40 -16.57
CA ARG A 7 -2.15 -10.17 -17.16
C ARG A 7 -2.12 -8.96 -18.06
N GLY A 8 -0.94 -8.36 -18.21
CA GLY A 8 -0.66 -7.35 -19.22
C GLY A 8 -0.18 -6.01 -18.65
N PRO A 9 -0.11 -4.96 -19.50
CA PRO A 9 0.57 -3.70 -19.16
C PRO A 9 -0.08 -2.97 -17.99
N LYS A 10 -1.40 -3.11 -17.80
CA LYS A 10 -2.11 -2.50 -16.66
C LYS A 10 -1.70 -3.12 -15.32
N VAL A 11 -1.47 -4.44 -15.30
CA VAL A 11 -0.98 -5.14 -14.11
C VAL A 11 0.47 -4.72 -13.83
N ARG A 12 1.28 -4.60 -14.88
CA ARG A 12 2.66 -4.12 -14.75
C ARG A 12 2.72 -2.73 -14.11
N LEU A 13 1.90 -1.80 -14.59
CA LEU A 13 1.81 -0.45 -14.04
C LEU A 13 1.35 -0.45 -12.57
N LEU A 14 0.39 -1.31 -12.21
CA LEU A 14 -0.02 -1.49 -10.82
C LEU A 14 1.15 -1.99 -9.96
N GLN A 15 1.89 -3.01 -10.43
CA GLN A 15 3.03 -3.58 -9.72
C GLN A 15 4.12 -2.52 -9.50
N GLU A 16 4.45 -1.71 -10.52
CA GLU A 16 5.41 -0.60 -10.39
C GLU A 16 4.99 0.40 -9.31
N LYS A 17 3.70 0.74 -9.24
CA LYS A 17 3.16 1.63 -8.21
C LYS A 17 3.25 0.99 -6.82
N LEU A 18 2.86 -0.27 -6.67
CA LEU A 18 2.94 -0.96 -5.39
C LEU A 18 4.38 -1.10 -4.88
N VAL A 19 5.34 -1.34 -5.78
CA VAL A 19 6.78 -1.32 -5.44
C VAL A 19 7.21 0.06 -4.96
N LYS A 20 6.76 1.15 -5.60
CA LYS A 20 7.03 2.52 -5.12
C LYS A 20 6.45 2.80 -3.74
N LEU A 21 5.31 2.19 -3.41
CA LEU A 21 4.72 2.25 -2.07
C LEU A 21 5.44 1.34 -1.06
N GLY A 22 6.52 0.66 -1.45
CA GLY A 22 7.35 -0.18 -0.60
C GLY A 22 6.84 -1.61 -0.43
N TYR A 23 5.86 -2.05 -1.22
CA TYR A 23 5.41 -3.44 -1.20
C TYR A 23 6.41 -4.35 -1.93
N GLU A 24 7.13 -5.14 -1.15
CA GLU A 24 8.08 -6.14 -1.62
C GLU A 24 7.71 -7.54 -1.09
N PRO A 25 8.10 -8.63 -1.77
CA PRO A 25 8.90 -8.68 -3.00
C PRO A 25 8.01 -8.79 -4.26
N ILE A 26 7.36 -7.69 -4.67
CA ILE A 26 6.56 -7.70 -5.92
C ILE A 26 7.49 -7.77 -7.13
N LYS A 27 7.24 -8.75 -8.00
CA LYS A 27 7.84 -8.81 -9.34
C LYS A 27 6.99 -8.01 -10.33
N VAL A 28 7.64 -7.17 -11.14
CA VAL A 28 7.01 -6.37 -12.20
C VAL A 28 7.00 -7.16 -13.51
N ASP A 29 6.26 -8.27 -13.53
CA ASP A 29 6.14 -9.19 -14.67
C ASP A 29 4.83 -9.02 -15.46
N GLY A 30 3.94 -8.15 -15.00
CA GLY A 30 2.63 -7.96 -15.59
C GLY A 30 1.66 -9.10 -15.32
N VAL A 31 1.91 -9.97 -14.32
CA VAL A 31 1.02 -11.05 -13.90
C VAL A 31 0.48 -10.78 -12.51
N PHE A 32 -0.86 -10.72 -12.37
CA PHE A 32 -1.49 -10.44 -11.09
C PHE A 32 -1.50 -11.73 -10.26
N GLY A 33 -0.37 -11.98 -9.60
CA GLY A 33 -0.13 -13.14 -8.77
C GLY A 33 -0.48 -12.94 -7.29
N PRO A 34 -0.19 -13.96 -6.45
CA PRO A 34 -0.49 -13.92 -5.02
C PRO A 34 0.14 -12.73 -4.30
N ILE A 35 1.38 -12.36 -4.65
CA ILE A 35 2.11 -11.25 -4.01
C ILE A 35 1.46 -9.91 -4.36
N THR A 36 1.08 -9.70 -5.62
CA THR A 36 0.35 -8.49 -6.04
C THR A 36 -1.00 -8.39 -5.33
N ARG A 37 -1.71 -9.51 -5.20
CA ARG A 37 -2.98 -9.56 -4.45
C ARG A 37 -2.81 -9.21 -2.98
N TRP A 38 -1.79 -9.77 -2.33
CA TRP A 38 -1.49 -9.48 -0.94
C TRP A 38 -1.23 -7.99 -0.71
N ALA A 39 -0.44 -7.34 -1.58
CA ALA A 39 -0.17 -5.92 -1.48
C ALA A 39 -1.45 -5.06 -1.67
N VAL A 40 -2.33 -5.44 -2.59
CA VAL A 40 -3.62 -4.76 -2.78
C VAL A 40 -4.52 -4.91 -1.56
N LEU A 41 -4.62 -6.12 -0.99
CA LEU A 41 -5.39 -6.37 0.23
C LEU A 41 -4.87 -5.53 1.41
N ASN A 42 -3.55 -5.49 1.59
CA ASN A 42 -2.93 -4.71 2.64
C ASN A 42 -3.21 -3.20 2.46
N LEU A 43 -3.05 -2.68 1.24
CA LEU A 43 -3.36 -1.28 0.94
C LEU A 43 -4.84 -0.96 1.20
N GLN A 44 -5.76 -1.83 0.78
CA GLN A 44 -7.19 -1.65 1.04
C GLN A 44 -7.49 -1.60 2.55
N ALA A 45 -6.91 -2.54 3.32
CA ALA A 45 -7.09 -2.59 4.77
C ALA A 45 -6.53 -1.34 5.48
N MET A 46 -5.34 -0.89 5.08
CA MET A 46 -4.65 0.27 5.66
C MET A 46 -5.46 1.57 5.53
N PHE A 47 -6.15 1.76 4.40
CA PHE A 47 -6.89 2.98 4.12
C PHE A 47 -8.42 2.83 4.28
N GLY A 48 -8.88 1.74 4.90
CA GLY A 48 -10.30 1.54 5.24
C GLY A 48 -11.22 1.25 4.04
N TYR A 49 -10.69 0.69 2.96
CA TYR A 49 -11.47 0.25 1.79
C TYR A 49 -11.97 -1.18 1.97
N THR A 50 -12.94 -1.58 1.14
CA THR A 50 -13.34 -2.99 1.01
C THR A 50 -12.14 -3.85 0.64
N VAL A 51 -11.83 -4.84 1.49
CA VAL A 51 -10.64 -5.70 1.38
C VAL A 51 -10.97 -6.94 0.55
N ASP A 52 -11.15 -6.76 -0.75
CA ASP A 52 -11.51 -7.84 -1.70
C ASP A 52 -10.32 -8.31 -2.56
N GLY A 53 -9.23 -7.54 -2.58
CA GLY A 53 -8.05 -7.79 -3.41
C GLY A 53 -8.29 -7.49 -4.89
N ILE A 54 -9.33 -6.73 -5.22
CA ILE A 54 -9.70 -6.32 -6.57
C ILE A 54 -9.37 -4.84 -6.77
N VAL A 55 -8.68 -4.54 -7.87
CA VAL A 55 -8.33 -3.17 -8.24
C VAL A 55 -9.41 -2.60 -9.16
N GLY A 56 -10.47 -2.09 -8.53
CA GLY A 56 -11.51 -1.29 -9.15
C GLY A 56 -11.09 0.17 -9.37
N ARG A 57 -12.01 1.04 -9.80
CA ARG A 57 -11.74 2.49 -9.95
C ARG A 57 -11.33 3.14 -8.63
N GLY A 58 -12.00 2.78 -7.53
CA GLY A 58 -11.68 3.29 -6.18
C GLY A 58 -10.27 2.92 -5.74
N THR A 59 -9.92 1.63 -5.78
CA THR A 59 -8.58 1.15 -5.42
C THR A 59 -7.50 1.68 -6.35
N SER A 60 -7.77 1.84 -7.66
CA SER A 60 -6.81 2.45 -8.58
C SER A 60 -6.48 3.89 -8.17
N ARG A 61 -7.52 4.68 -7.87
CA ARG A 61 -7.34 6.06 -7.38
C ARG A 61 -6.61 6.09 -6.04
N LEU A 62 -6.91 5.17 -5.14
CA LEU A 62 -6.20 5.04 -3.86
C LEU A 62 -4.70 4.84 -4.09
N VAL A 63 -4.31 3.87 -4.93
CA VAL A 63 -2.90 3.62 -5.27
C VAL A 63 -2.25 4.89 -5.83
N ASP A 64 -2.90 5.56 -6.78
CA ASP A 64 -2.37 6.76 -7.43
C ASP A 64 -2.19 7.92 -6.43
N THR A 65 -3.16 8.14 -5.56
CA THR A 65 -3.10 9.13 -4.50
C THR A 65 -1.93 8.87 -3.55
N GLN A 66 -1.74 7.62 -3.10
CA GLN A 66 -0.64 7.30 -2.19
C GLN A 66 0.73 7.46 -2.86
N VAL A 67 0.84 7.10 -4.15
CA VAL A 67 2.07 7.34 -4.91
C VAL A 67 2.34 8.83 -5.03
N SER A 68 1.31 9.65 -5.28
CA SER A 68 1.43 11.10 -5.34
C SER A 68 1.84 11.73 -4.00
N TYR A 69 1.39 11.18 -2.87
CA TYR A 69 1.80 11.63 -1.54
C TYR A 69 3.19 11.15 -1.13
N GLY A 70 3.85 10.31 -1.92
CA GLY A 70 5.13 9.70 -1.55
C GLY A 70 5.00 8.78 -0.33
N TRP A 71 3.81 8.27 -0.06
CA TRP A 71 3.57 7.35 1.05
C TRP A 71 4.29 6.02 0.80
N CYS A 72 4.94 5.46 1.82
CA CYS A 72 5.65 4.19 1.74
C CYS A 72 5.40 3.36 3.00
N VAL A 73 5.01 2.09 2.81
CA VAL A 73 4.70 1.13 3.89
C VAL A 73 5.89 0.86 4.81
N LYS A 74 7.12 1.08 4.32
CA LYS A 74 8.37 0.87 5.06
C LYS A 74 8.85 2.11 5.83
N ASN A 75 8.23 3.27 5.65
CA ASN A 75 8.66 4.48 6.36
C ASN A 75 8.05 4.49 7.78
N GLU A 76 8.89 4.42 8.81
CA GLU A 76 8.53 4.37 10.24
C GLU A 76 7.53 5.47 10.65
N ASN A 77 7.57 6.65 10.02
CA ASN A 77 6.63 7.74 10.31
C ASN A 77 5.18 7.43 9.90
N ALA A 78 4.97 6.61 8.87
CA ALA A 78 3.63 6.20 8.43
C ALA A 78 3.00 5.19 9.41
N GLN A 79 3.81 4.30 9.98
CA GLN A 79 3.36 3.39 11.04
C GLN A 79 3.04 4.15 12.32
N LEU A 80 3.90 5.09 12.73
CA LEU A 80 3.64 5.97 13.89
C LEU A 80 2.37 6.81 13.71
N TRP A 81 2.10 7.35 12.51
CA TRP A 81 0.89 8.14 12.26
C TRP A 81 -0.38 7.27 12.18
N ALA A 82 -0.32 6.09 11.56
CA ALA A 82 -1.45 5.15 11.53
C ALA A 82 -1.79 4.60 12.92
N LEU A 83 -0.78 4.27 13.75
CA LEU A 83 -0.98 3.83 15.13
C LEU A 83 -1.54 4.96 16.02
N LYS A 84 -1.08 6.21 15.81
CA LYS A 84 -1.64 7.40 16.49
C LYS A 84 -3.09 7.65 16.08
N ALA A 85 -3.43 7.54 14.79
CA ALA A 85 -4.80 7.72 14.30
C ALA A 85 -5.77 6.63 14.80
N GLN A 86 -5.25 5.44 15.11
CA GLN A 86 -6.01 4.33 15.70
C GLN A 86 -6.04 4.36 17.24
N GLY A 87 -5.41 5.36 17.89
CA GLY A 87 -5.39 5.51 19.35
C GLY A 87 -4.53 4.49 20.10
N LEU A 88 -3.67 3.74 19.39
CA LEU A 88 -2.87 2.65 19.95
C LEU A 88 -1.47 3.08 20.44
N LEU A 89 -1.11 4.37 20.28
CA LEU A 89 0.15 4.94 20.75
C LEU A 89 -0.08 6.30 21.41
N SER A 90 0.27 6.41 22.71
CA SER A 90 0.19 7.64 23.49
C SER A 90 1.42 8.54 23.25
N SER A 91 1.21 9.86 23.21
CA SER A 91 2.16 10.92 22.81
C SER A 91 3.45 11.06 23.63
N SER A 92 3.75 10.20 24.60
CA SER A 92 4.84 10.39 25.57
C SER A 92 6.23 9.92 25.14
N GLU A 93 6.41 9.29 23.97
CA GLU A 93 7.71 8.74 23.54
C GLU A 93 8.47 9.60 22.51
N THR A 94 8.17 10.90 22.40
CA THR A 94 8.90 11.79 21.47
C THR A 94 9.99 12.63 22.14
N GLN A 95 10.37 12.32 23.38
CA GLN A 95 11.52 12.94 24.05
C GLN A 95 12.59 11.89 24.38
N ARG A 96 13.21 11.26 23.37
CA ARG A 96 14.46 10.54 23.62
C ARG A 96 15.31 10.16 22.42
N HIS A 97 15.28 10.86 21.30
CA HIS A 97 16.37 10.72 20.33
C HIS A 97 16.47 11.88 19.34
N TRP A 98 17.13 12.96 19.78
CA TRP A 98 17.96 13.83 18.95
C TRP A 98 19.02 14.42 19.90
N GLY A 99 20.18 13.78 19.96
CA GLY A 99 21.42 14.35 20.45
C GLY A 99 22.32 14.65 19.26
#